data_AF-A0A930ZI75-F1
#
_entry.id   AF-A0A930ZI75-F1
#
_cell.length_a   1.000
_cell.length_b   1.000
_cell.length_c   1.000
_cell.angle_alpha   90.00
_cell.angle_beta   90.00
_cell.angle_gamma   90.00
#
_symmetry.space_group_name_H-M   'P 1'
#
loop_
_entity.id
_entity.type
_entity.pdbx_description
1 polymer ?
#
loop_
_entity_poly.entity_id
_entity_poly.type
_entity_poly.pdbx_seq_one_letter_code
_entity_poly.pdbx_strand_id
1 'polypeptide(L)'
;MTQELQIGVQGMTCAACVTRVERGLKKVEGVTGALVNLATENATVTYDPDKTSPVALLEKVRETGYTPLVAEAELGVTGMTCAACVARVEKALKKVPGVLEASVNLATERASIKYLPASAGIANLKRAVREAGYGILEVEAGKDRADLEREARAREIASLRRSLLISAWFAAPLLLIAMLPMVWRPAHMFLSSLAAASVWNWVMLALTLPVYFWAGMRFH
;
A
#
# COMPACT_ATOMS: atom_id res chain seq x y z
N MET A 1 -9.90 11.61 -22.97
CA MET A 1 -8.92 10.54 -22.61
C MET A 1 -9.22 10.13 -21.17
N THR A 2 -9.42 8.86 -20.84
CA THR A 2 -9.82 8.50 -19.46
C THR A 2 -8.66 8.58 -18.48
N GLN A 3 -8.90 9.15 -17.31
CA GLN A 3 -7.99 9.20 -16.16
C GLN A 3 -8.57 8.41 -14.99
N GLU A 4 -7.70 7.81 -14.19
CA GLU A 4 -8.07 7.12 -12.96
C GLU A 4 -7.76 8.01 -11.75
N LEU A 5 -8.70 8.09 -10.81
CA LEU A 5 -8.58 8.82 -9.56
C LEU A 5 -9.12 7.99 -8.40
N GLN A 6 -8.31 7.88 -7.34
CA GLN A 6 -8.69 7.27 -6.08
C GLN A 6 -9.08 8.32 -5.05
N ILE A 7 -10.28 8.16 -4.49
CA ILE A 7 -10.88 9.05 -3.49
C ILE A 7 -11.07 8.22 -2.22
N GLY A 8 -10.45 8.62 -1.11
CA GLY A 8 -10.80 8.04 0.20
C GLY A 8 -12.19 8.51 0.62
N VAL A 9 -13.02 7.63 1.18
CA VAL A 9 -14.41 7.94 1.56
C VAL A 9 -14.65 7.48 3.00
N GLN A 10 -14.89 8.43 3.89
CA GLN A 10 -15.19 8.18 5.30
C GLN A 10 -16.69 8.01 5.55
N GLY A 11 -17.01 7.25 6.60
CA GLY A 11 -18.39 7.01 7.05
C GLY A 11 -19.07 5.80 6.40
N MET A 12 -18.37 5.04 5.55
CA MET A 12 -18.90 3.78 5.03
C MET A 12 -18.74 2.66 6.05
N THR A 13 -19.84 2.03 6.46
CA THR A 13 -19.83 0.95 7.45
C THR A 13 -20.43 -0.36 6.93
N CYS A 14 -20.92 -0.37 5.68
CA CYS A 14 -21.76 -1.45 5.18
C CYS A 14 -21.64 -1.66 3.67
N ALA A 15 -21.97 -2.86 3.18
CA ALA A 15 -21.97 -3.13 1.74
C ALA A 15 -22.98 -2.26 0.96
N ALA A 16 -24.15 -1.96 1.54
CA ALA A 16 -25.13 -1.07 0.91
C ALA A 16 -24.61 0.37 0.76
N CYS A 17 -23.71 0.80 1.66
CA CYS A 17 -23.06 2.10 1.68
C CYS A 17 -22.13 2.24 0.46
N VAL A 18 -21.33 1.21 0.20
CA VAL A 18 -20.48 1.08 -0.99
C VAL A 18 -21.30 1.24 -2.26
N THR A 19 -22.39 0.47 -2.40
CA THR A 19 -23.23 0.51 -3.61
C THR A 19 -23.93 1.86 -3.81
N ARG A 20 -24.19 2.62 -2.74
CA ARG A 20 -24.76 3.97 -2.83
C ARG A 20 -23.73 4.94 -3.44
N VAL A 21 -22.50 4.94 -2.92
CA VAL A 21 -21.40 5.79 -3.41
C VAL A 21 -21.08 5.44 -4.87
N GLU A 22 -20.94 4.14 -5.16
CA GLU A 22 -20.60 3.66 -6.51
C GLU A 22 -21.65 4.07 -7.54
N ARG A 23 -22.95 3.89 -7.24
CA ARG A 23 -24.04 4.35 -8.10
C ARG A 23 -24.10 5.87 -8.22
N GLY A 24 -23.77 6.60 -7.16
CA GLY A 24 -23.70 8.06 -7.19
C GLY A 24 -22.63 8.56 -8.16
N LEU A 25 -21.42 7.99 -8.08
CA LEU A 25 -20.29 8.33 -8.94
C LEU A 25 -20.53 7.94 -10.41
N LYS A 26 -21.11 6.76 -10.67
CA LYS A 26 -21.46 6.33 -12.04
C LYS A 26 -22.49 7.23 -12.75
N LYS A 27 -23.25 8.03 -12.00
CA LYS A 27 -24.23 8.98 -12.55
C LYS A 27 -23.61 10.32 -12.95
N VAL A 28 -22.36 10.59 -12.58
CA VAL A 28 -21.69 11.83 -12.97
C VAL A 28 -21.32 11.75 -14.45
N GLU A 29 -21.61 12.81 -15.18
CA GLU A 29 -21.30 12.88 -16.61
C GLU A 29 -19.78 12.73 -16.84
N GLY A 30 -19.38 11.92 -17.82
CA GLY A 30 -17.97 11.67 -18.10
C GLY A 30 -17.31 10.61 -17.19
N VAL A 31 -18.02 10.03 -16.21
CA VAL A 31 -17.53 8.85 -15.49
C VAL A 31 -17.80 7.59 -16.33
N THR A 32 -16.73 6.85 -16.62
CA THR A 32 -16.77 5.58 -17.36
C THR A 32 -16.80 4.37 -16.44
N GLY A 33 -16.23 4.50 -15.24
CA GLY A 33 -16.21 3.44 -14.24
C GLY A 33 -16.07 4.00 -12.82
N ALA A 34 -16.70 3.34 -11.85
CA ALA A 34 -16.46 3.59 -10.44
C ALA A 34 -16.52 2.25 -9.70
N LEU A 35 -15.52 2.00 -8.86
CA LEU A 35 -15.40 0.83 -8.01
C LEU A 35 -15.09 1.30 -6.60
N VAL A 36 -15.82 0.80 -5.61
CA VAL A 36 -15.63 1.20 -4.22
C VAL A 36 -15.25 -0.04 -3.41
N ASN A 37 -14.17 0.08 -2.63
CA ASN A 37 -13.68 -0.98 -1.77
C ASN A 37 -13.81 -0.54 -0.32
N LEU A 38 -14.67 -1.25 0.43
CA LEU A 38 -14.92 -0.97 1.85
C LEU A 38 -13.70 -1.26 2.72
N ALA A 39 -12.93 -2.31 2.41
CA ALA A 39 -11.79 -2.72 3.23
C ALA A 39 -10.63 -1.71 3.20
N THR A 40 -10.52 -0.95 2.10
CA THR A 40 -9.53 0.12 1.96
C THR A 40 -10.14 1.50 2.07
N GLU A 41 -11.45 1.61 2.32
CA GLU A 41 -12.22 2.86 2.36
C GLU A 41 -11.99 3.77 1.13
N ASN A 42 -11.75 3.18 -0.05
CA ASN A 42 -11.37 3.91 -1.26
C ASN A 42 -12.35 3.68 -2.40
N ALA A 43 -12.66 4.75 -3.12
CA ALA A 43 -13.38 4.75 -4.38
C ALA A 43 -12.41 5.03 -5.53
N THR A 44 -12.26 4.07 -6.44
CA THR A 44 -11.49 4.21 -7.68
C THR A 44 -12.45 4.61 -8.81
N VAL A 45 -12.21 5.77 -9.42
CA VAL A 45 -13.08 6.36 -10.44
C VAL A 45 -12.28 6.56 -11.73
N THR A 46 -12.80 6.06 -12.84
CA THR A 46 -12.27 6.29 -14.18
C THR A 46 -13.16 7.30 -14.89
N TYR A 47 -12.64 8.49 -15.18
CA TYR A 47 -13.41 9.60 -15.73
C TYR A 47 -12.69 10.33 -16.86
N ASP A 48 -13.42 11.08 -17.67
CA ASP A 48 -12.89 11.94 -18.72
C ASP A 48 -12.67 13.36 -18.16
N PRO A 49 -11.41 13.85 -18.08
CA PRO A 49 -11.09 15.14 -17.48
C PRO A 49 -11.62 16.34 -18.27
N ASP A 50 -11.99 16.14 -19.54
CA ASP A 50 -12.61 17.16 -20.38
C ASP A 50 -14.10 17.37 -20.03
N LYS A 51 -14.73 16.41 -19.34
CA LYS A 51 -16.17 16.42 -19.00
C LYS A 51 -16.43 16.58 -17.51
N THR A 52 -15.54 16.08 -16.66
CA THR A 52 -15.69 16.12 -15.20
C THR A 52 -14.39 16.46 -14.51
N SER A 53 -14.50 17.17 -13.38
CA SER A 53 -13.36 17.53 -12.52
C SER A 53 -13.33 16.67 -11.24
N PRO A 54 -12.15 16.49 -10.62
CA PRO A 54 -12.03 15.87 -9.30
C PRO A 54 -12.93 16.51 -8.24
N VAL A 55 -13.11 17.84 -8.31
CA VAL A 55 -13.98 18.59 -7.38
C VAL A 55 -15.44 18.16 -7.54
N ALA A 56 -15.93 17.98 -8.77
CA ALA A 56 -17.30 17.51 -9.00
C ALA A 56 -17.53 16.08 -8.48
N LEU A 57 -16.52 15.20 -8.59
CA LEU A 57 -16.58 13.86 -8.02
C LEU A 57 -16.66 13.89 -6.49
N LEU A 58 -15.89 14.77 -5.85
CA LEU A 58 -15.91 14.96 -4.39
C LEU A 58 -17.25 15.49 -3.90
N GLU A 59 -17.82 16.48 -4.59
CA GLU A 59 -19.17 16.95 -4.31
C GLU A 59 -20.20 15.83 -4.47
N LYS A 60 -20.05 14.97 -5.50
CA LYS A 60 -20.95 13.83 -5.65
C LYS A 60 -20.88 12.87 -4.48
N VAL A 61 -19.69 12.59 -3.96
CA VAL A 61 -19.53 11.76 -2.75
C VAL A 61 -20.24 12.42 -1.55
N ARG A 62 -20.12 13.74 -1.39
CA ARG A 62 -20.83 14.50 -0.34
C ARG A 62 -22.35 14.41 -0.48
N GLU A 63 -22.88 14.57 -1.69
CA GLU A 63 -24.31 14.41 -1.98
C GLU A 63 -24.83 13.01 -1.66
N THR A 64 -23.99 11.98 -1.75
CA THR A 64 -24.38 10.61 -1.35
C THR A 64 -24.44 10.40 0.18
N GLY A 65 -24.02 11.40 0.96
CA GLY A 65 -24.04 11.39 2.43
C GLY A 65 -22.73 10.94 3.07
N TYR A 66 -21.61 10.94 2.33
CA TYR A 66 -20.31 10.51 2.83
C TYR A 66 -19.26 11.60 2.69
N THR A 67 -18.20 11.52 3.49
CA THR A 67 -17.17 12.55 3.51
C THR A 67 -15.95 12.07 2.74
N PRO A 68 -15.55 12.73 1.63
CA PRO A 68 -14.31 12.38 0.98
C PRO A 68 -13.11 12.82 1.83
N LEU A 69 -12.09 11.98 1.89
CA LEU A 69 -10.85 12.25 2.59
C LEU A 69 -9.96 13.17 1.76
N VAL A 70 -9.78 14.40 2.24
CA VAL A 70 -8.88 15.41 1.67
C VAL A 70 -7.82 15.73 2.72
N ALA A 71 -6.55 15.72 2.32
CA ALA A 71 -5.43 16.09 3.16
C ALA A 71 -4.82 17.41 2.68
N GLU A 72 -4.23 18.14 3.61
CA GLU A 72 -3.44 19.34 3.33
C GLU A 72 -1.99 19.05 3.70
N ALA A 73 -1.07 19.45 2.82
CA ALA A 73 0.36 19.36 3.08
C ALA A 73 1.03 20.70 2.75
N GLU A 74 2.07 21.02 3.51
CA GLU A 74 2.98 22.11 3.22
C GLU A 74 4.35 21.55 2.84
N LEU A 75 4.90 22.04 1.74
CA LEU A 75 6.25 21.70 1.30
C LEU A 75 7.09 22.97 1.24
N GLY A 76 8.22 22.99 1.93
CA GLY A 76 9.21 24.05 1.72
C GLY A 76 9.90 23.83 0.37
N VAL A 77 9.98 24.85 -0.47
CA VAL A 77 10.54 24.77 -1.84
C VAL A 77 11.67 25.77 -1.98
N THR A 78 12.85 25.29 -2.40
CA THR A 78 14.05 26.12 -2.57
C THR A 78 14.40 26.34 -4.03
N GLY A 79 15.13 27.43 -4.29
CA GLY A 79 15.57 27.81 -5.63
C GLY A 79 14.54 28.60 -6.43
N MET A 80 13.44 29.03 -5.79
CA MET A 80 12.51 30.00 -6.40
C MET A 80 13.03 31.42 -6.19
N THR A 81 13.21 32.18 -7.27
CA THR A 81 13.73 33.56 -7.19
C THR A 81 12.80 34.59 -7.85
N CYS A 82 11.73 34.15 -8.50
CA CYS A 82 10.78 35.04 -9.17
C CYS A 82 9.37 34.45 -9.23
N ALA A 83 8.39 35.30 -9.58
CA ALA A 83 7.00 34.89 -9.76
C ALA A 83 6.81 33.84 -10.87
N ALA A 84 7.67 33.82 -11.89
CA ALA A 84 7.63 32.78 -12.92
C ALA A 84 8.05 31.40 -12.38
N CYS A 85 8.95 31.35 -11.38
CA CYS A 85 9.30 30.12 -10.69
C CYS A 85 8.11 29.56 -9.92
N VAL A 86 7.39 30.43 -9.20
CA VAL A 86 6.15 30.10 -8.48
C VAL A 86 5.14 29.45 -9.42
N ALA A 87 4.83 30.10 -10.54
CA ALA A 87 3.87 29.58 -11.51
C ALA A 87 4.31 28.21 -12.10
N ARG A 88 5.63 28.00 -12.29
CA ARG A 88 6.16 26.72 -12.75
C ARG A 88 5.93 25.61 -11.72
N VAL A 89 6.22 25.87 -10.44
CA VAL A 89 6.03 24.89 -9.36
C VAL A 89 4.54 24.57 -9.17
N GLU A 90 3.67 25.58 -9.14
CA GLU A 90 2.22 25.38 -9.04
C GLU A 90 1.69 24.52 -10.19
N LYS A 91 2.13 24.80 -11.43
CA LYS A 91 1.73 24.03 -12.60
C LYS A 91 2.24 22.60 -12.54
N ALA A 92 3.43 22.36 -12.00
CA ALA A 92 3.95 21.02 -11.80
C ALA A 92 3.14 20.23 -10.76
N LEU A 93 2.81 20.86 -9.64
CA LEU A 93 1.98 20.26 -8.59
C LEU A 93 0.56 19.96 -9.07
N LYS A 94 -0.09 20.88 -9.79
CA LYS A 94 -1.45 20.69 -10.34
C LYS A 94 -1.54 19.58 -11.39
N LYS A 95 -0.42 19.19 -12.01
CA LYS A 95 -0.38 18.05 -12.95
C LYS A 95 -0.38 16.70 -12.26
N VAL A 96 -0.08 16.63 -10.96
CA VAL A 96 -0.07 15.37 -10.21
C VAL A 96 -1.50 14.87 -10.04
N PRO A 97 -1.83 13.63 -10.47
CA PRO A 97 -3.16 13.07 -10.26
C PRO A 97 -3.53 13.03 -8.78
N GLY A 98 -4.68 13.59 -8.42
CA GLY A 98 -5.15 13.68 -7.04
C GLY A 98 -4.86 15.01 -6.33
N VAL A 99 -4.16 15.94 -6.96
CA VAL A 99 -4.06 17.32 -6.45
C VAL A 99 -5.32 18.10 -6.80
N LEU A 100 -5.96 18.70 -5.80
CA LEU A 100 -7.16 19.51 -5.95
C LEU A 100 -6.81 20.99 -6.07
N GLU A 101 -5.89 21.42 -5.22
CA GLU A 101 -5.44 22.80 -5.15
C GLU A 101 -3.95 22.82 -4.81
N ALA A 102 -3.20 23.71 -5.45
CA ALA A 102 -1.81 23.98 -5.11
C ALA A 102 -1.57 25.49 -5.27
N SER A 103 -1.03 26.08 -4.22
CA SER A 103 -0.67 27.48 -4.13
C SER A 103 0.73 27.59 -3.56
N VAL A 104 1.57 28.46 -4.13
CA VAL A 104 2.95 28.64 -3.69
C VAL A 104 3.18 30.09 -3.31
N ASN A 105 3.74 30.29 -2.12
CA ASN A 105 4.10 31.59 -1.61
C ASN A 105 5.62 31.77 -1.62
N LEU A 106 6.09 32.71 -2.46
CA LEU A 106 7.52 33.01 -2.59
C LEU A 106 8.10 33.63 -1.31
N ALA A 107 7.34 34.46 -0.60
CA ALA A 107 7.83 35.16 0.59
C ALA A 107 8.10 34.22 1.76
N THR A 108 7.37 33.11 1.84
CA THR A 108 7.55 32.08 2.87
C THR A 108 8.28 30.84 2.35
N GLU A 109 8.63 30.80 1.07
CA GLU A 109 9.23 29.64 0.39
C GLU A 109 8.43 28.34 0.60
N ARG A 110 7.10 28.43 0.69
CA ARG A 110 6.22 27.29 0.96
C ARG A 110 5.17 27.09 -0.13
N ALA A 111 4.94 25.82 -0.44
CA ALA A 111 3.84 25.35 -1.26
C ALA A 111 2.77 24.72 -0.36
N SER A 112 1.55 25.23 -0.38
CA SER A 112 0.39 24.66 0.29
C SER A 112 -0.44 23.87 -0.73
N ILE A 113 -0.67 22.59 -0.45
CA ILE A 113 -1.31 21.66 -1.38
C ILE A 113 -2.49 20.98 -0.69
N LYS A 114 -3.66 21.03 -1.33
CA LYS A 114 -4.81 20.18 -0.99
C LYS A 114 -4.88 19.02 -1.96
N TYR A 115 -4.87 17.80 -1.44
CA TYR A 115 -4.76 16.60 -2.26
C TYR A 115 -5.55 15.43 -1.67
N LEU A 116 -5.78 14.44 -2.52
CA LEU A 116 -6.40 13.17 -2.17
C LEU A 116 -5.30 12.18 -1.78
N PRO A 117 -5.16 11.81 -0.49
CA PRO A 117 -4.07 10.95 -0.03
C PRO A 117 -4.12 9.53 -0.63
N ALA A 118 -5.29 9.09 -1.10
CA ALA A 118 -5.43 7.84 -1.82
C ALA A 118 -4.80 7.88 -3.23
N SER A 119 -4.72 9.05 -3.87
CA SER A 119 -4.16 9.21 -5.23
C SER A 119 -2.75 9.82 -5.25
N ALA A 120 -2.50 10.84 -4.43
CA ALA A 120 -1.22 11.54 -4.35
C ALA A 120 -0.63 11.35 -2.95
N GLY A 121 0.58 10.80 -2.86
CA GLY A 121 1.36 10.83 -1.61
C GLY A 121 2.36 11.97 -1.59
N ILE A 122 2.88 12.37 -0.42
CA ILE A 122 3.90 13.42 -0.31
C ILE A 122 5.12 13.11 -1.18
N ALA A 123 5.53 11.84 -1.28
CA ALA A 123 6.63 11.44 -2.16
C ALA A 123 6.41 11.82 -3.64
N ASN A 124 5.18 11.70 -4.15
CA ASN A 124 4.85 12.09 -5.53
C ASN A 124 4.88 13.61 -5.70
N LEU A 125 4.38 14.35 -4.71
CA LEU A 125 4.44 15.82 -4.70
C LEU A 125 5.91 16.31 -4.67
N LYS A 126 6.73 15.71 -3.80
CA LYS A 126 8.16 15.98 -3.72
C LYS A 126 8.90 15.64 -5.03
N ARG A 127 8.48 14.59 -5.74
CA ARG A 127 9.06 14.25 -7.04
C ARG A 127 8.69 15.30 -8.09
N ALA A 128 7.44 15.73 -8.15
CA ALA A 128 6.98 16.73 -9.12
C ALA A 128 7.72 18.07 -8.99
N VAL A 129 8.00 18.52 -7.76
CA VAL A 129 8.78 19.76 -7.51
C VAL A 129 10.23 19.59 -7.97
N ARG A 130 10.87 18.44 -7.71
CA ARG A 130 12.24 18.15 -8.16
C ARG A 130 12.34 18.06 -9.68
N GLU A 131 11.37 17.41 -10.34
CA GLU A 131 11.30 17.34 -11.80
C GLU A 131 11.07 18.73 -12.44
N ALA A 132 10.44 19.66 -11.71
CA ALA A 132 10.33 21.06 -12.14
C ALA A 132 11.64 21.85 -11.99
N GLY A 133 12.67 21.27 -11.36
CA GLY A 133 14.01 21.84 -11.19
C GLY A 133 14.26 22.54 -9.86
N TYR A 134 13.40 22.32 -8.85
CA TYR A 134 13.48 23.01 -7.55
C TYR A 134 13.83 22.05 -6.41
N GLY A 135 14.45 22.58 -5.37
CA GLY A 135 14.79 21.83 -4.16
C GLY A 135 13.63 21.80 -3.18
N ILE A 136 13.71 20.92 -2.17
CA ILE A 136 12.70 20.78 -1.13
C ILE A 136 13.39 20.88 0.22
N LEU A 137 12.89 21.78 1.07
CA LEU A 137 13.24 21.82 2.48
C LEU A 137 12.43 20.74 3.19
N GLU A 138 13.10 19.65 3.53
CA GLU A 138 12.53 18.62 4.40
C GLU A 138 12.45 19.19 5.81
N VAL A 139 11.38 19.91 6.10
CA VAL A 139 10.98 20.13 7.48
C VAL A 139 10.46 18.77 7.96
N GLU A 140 11.08 18.20 9.00
CA GLU A 140 10.68 16.95 9.67
C GLU A 140 9.31 17.07 10.36
N ALA A 141 8.30 17.58 9.65
CA ALA A 141 6.92 17.62 10.09
C ALA A 141 6.27 16.27 9.73
N GLY A 142 6.56 15.27 10.55
CA GLY A 142 5.82 14.01 10.62
C GLY A 142 6.01 13.10 9.39
N LYS A 143 6.61 11.93 9.61
CA LYS A 143 6.49 10.83 8.63
C LYS A 143 5.01 10.67 8.28
N ASP A 144 4.69 10.82 7.00
CA ASP A 144 3.36 10.67 6.45
C ASP A 144 2.69 9.42 7.02
N ARG A 145 1.44 9.53 7.48
CA ARG A 145 0.72 8.38 8.05
C ARG A 145 0.68 7.19 7.07
N ALA A 146 0.62 7.51 5.77
CA ALA A 146 0.68 6.53 4.68
C ALA A 146 2.07 5.91 4.48
N ASP A 147 3.16 6.67 4.66
CA ASP A 147 4.53 6.14 4.58
C ASP A 147 4.87 5.30 5.81
N LEU A 148 4.39 5.70 7.00
CA LEU A 148 4.44 4.89 8.22
C LEU A 148 3.70 3.56 8.06
N GLU A 149 2.49 3.57 7.48
CA GLU A 149 1.74 2.35 7.21
C GLU A 149 2.43 1.44 6.19
N ARG A 150 3.02 2.00 5.13
CA ARG A 150 3.78 1.24 4.13
C ARG A 150 5.03 0.61 4.73
N GLU A 151 5.78 1.36 5.54
CA GLU A 151 6.94 0.84 6.26
C GLU A 151 6.55 -0.23 7.29
N ALA A 152 5.41 -0.08 7.96
CA ALA A 152 4.90 -1.07 8.91
C ALA A 152 4.52 -2.37 8.20
N ARG A 153 3.76 -2.29 7.09
CA ARG A 153 3.40 -3.46 6.27
C ARG A 153 4.63 -4.15 5.68
N ALA A 154 5.62 -3.39 5.21
CA ALA A 154 6.85 -3.96 4.68
C ALA A 154 7.64 -4.73 5.76
N ARG A 155 7.68 -4.21 6.98
CA ARG A 155 8.29 -4.89 8.14
C ARG A 155 7.54 -6.16 8.51
N GLU A 156 6.22 -6.13 8.48
CA GLU A 156 5.37 -7.29 8.74
C GLU A 156 5.54 -8.38 7.67
N ILE A 157 5.56 -8.01 6.39
CA ILE A 157 5.83 -8.96 5.30
C ILE A 157 7.23 -9.57 5.43
N ALA A 158 8.23 -8.78 5.80
CA ALA A 158 9.60 -9.26 5.98
C ALA A 158 9.70 -10.24 7.16
N SER A 159 9.01 -9.96 8.27
CA SER A 159 9.01 -10.84 9.44
C SER A 159 8.28 -12.17 9.16
N LEU A 160 7.16 -12.12 8.42
CA LEU A 160 6.43 -13.30 7.96
C LEU A 160 7.27 -14.13 6.98
N ARG A 161 7.89 -13.51 5.98
CA ARG A 161 8.80 -14.21 5.04
C ARG A 161 9.96 -14.87 5.76
N ARG A 162 10.61 -14.17 6.70
CA ARG A 162 11.72 -14.75 7.47
C ARG A 162 11.25 -15.96 8.28
N SER A 163 10.06 -15.88 8.86
CA SER A 163 9.46 -16.99 9.62
C SER A 163 9.11 -18.18 8.74
N LEU A 164 8.54 -17.93 7.55
CA LEU A 164 8.24 -18.94 6.53
C LEU A 164 9.51 -19.62 6.00
N LEU A 165 10.57 -18.86 5.75
CA LEU A 165 11.85 -19.40 5.29
C LEU A 165 12.51 -20.26 6.36
N ILE A 166 12.49 -19.81 7.63
CA ILE A 166 13.04 -20.58 8.74
C ILE A 166 12.22 -21.87 8.94
N SER A 167 10.89 -21.81 8.97
CA SER A 167 10.07 -23.01 9.12
C SER A 167 10.21 -23.98 7.95
N ALA A 168 10.25 -23.47 6.71
CA ALA A 168 10.50 -24.29 5.52
C ALA A 168 11.87 -24.97 5.55
N TRP A 169 12.90 -24.30 6.08
CA TRP A 169 14.24 -24.87 6.21
C TRP A 169 14.30 -26.07 7.15
N PHE A 170 13.51 -26.09 8.22
CA PHE A 170 13.41 -27.24 9.14
C PHE A 170 12.41 -28.30 8.66
N ALA A 171 11.30 -27.88 8.04
CA ALA A 171 10.27 -28.79 7.56
C ALA A 171 10.69 -29.58 6.31
N ALA A 172 11.45 -28.97 5.40
CA ALA A 172 11.85 -29.61 4.16
C ALA A 172 12.73 -30.87 4.37
N PRO A 173 13.80 -30.84 5.21
CA PRO A 173 14.56 -32.05 5.53
C PRO A 173 13.71 -33.13 6.20
N LEU A 174 12.84 -32.75 7.14
CA LEU A 174 11.95 -33.70 7.83
C LEU A 174 10.98 -34.38 6.85
N LEU A 175 10.37 -33.61 5.96
CA LEU A 175 9.44 -34.10 4.94
C LEU A 175 10.14 -35.00 3.93
N LEU A 176 11.36 -34.63 3.51
CA LEU A 176 12.18 -35.45 2.63
C LEU A 176 12.52 -36.79 3.30
N ILE A 177 13.00 -36.79 4.55
CA ILE A 177 13.35 -38.02 5.27
C ILE A 177 12.12 -38.90 5.52
N ALA A 178 10.94 -38.31 5.78
CA ALA A 178 9.71 -39.06 6.01
C ALA A 178 9.13 -39.66 4.71
N MET A 179 9.18 -38.94 3.58
CA MET A 179 8.57 -39.39 2.32
C MET A 179 9.52 -40.17 1.39
N LEU A 180 10.84 -39.91 1.39
CA LEU A 180 11.80 -40.61 0.51
C LEU A 180 11.79 -42.14 0.66
N PRO A 181 11.71 -42.73 1.87
CA PRO A 181 11.71 -44.19 2.05
C PRO A 181 10.46 -44.86 1.47
N MET A 182 9.34 -44.15 1.37
CA MET A 182 8.09 -44.68 0.82
C MET A 182 8.06 -44.64 -0.71
N VAL A 183 8.72 -43.66 -1.33
CA VAL A 183 8.77 -43.49 -2.80
C VAL A 183 9.93 -44.26 -3.42
N TRP A 184 11.06 -44.41 -2.72
CA TRP A 184 12.28 -45.03 -3.27
C TRP A 184 12.71 -46.26 -2.47
N ARG A 185 12.25 -47.45 -2.91
CA ARG A 185 12.54 -48.75 -2.24
C ARG A 185 14.03 -49.03 -1.93
N PRO A 186 15.02 -48.66 -2.78
CA PRO A 186 16.44 -48.81 -2.43
C PRO A 186 16.88 -47.94 -1.25
N ALA A 187 16.28 -46.75 -1.08
CA ALA A 187 16.58 -45.85 0.03
C ALA A 187 16.06 -46.39 1.37
N HIS A 188 14.90 -47.06 1.37
CA HIS A 188 14.39 -47.78 2.55
C HIS A 188 15.35 -48.90 2.99
N MET A 189 15.85 -49.71 2.05
CA MET A 189 16.84 -50.74 2.36
C MET A 189 18.14 -50.13 2.90
N PHE A 190 18.64 -49.05 2.30
CA PHE A 190 19.85 -48.36 2.78
C PHE A 190 19.68 -47.77 4.19
N LEU A 191 18.58 -47.06 4.47
CA LEU A 191 18.30 -46.52 5.81
C LEU A 191 18.17 -47.63 6.87
N SER A 192 17.51 -48.74 6.53
CA SER A 192 17.36 -49.89 7.41
C SER A 192 18.66 -50.69 7.61
N SER A 193 19.63 -50.54 6.71
CA SER A 193 20.97 -51.15 6.81
C SER A 193 21.95 -50.33 7.66
N LEU A 194 21.68 -49.03 7.83
CA LEU A 194 22.54 -48.08 8.56
C LEU A 194 22.31 -48.12 10.08
N ALA A 195 21.09 -48.40 10.54
CA ALA A 195 20.78 -48.49 11.96
C ALA A 195 19.49 -49.29 12.23
N ALA A 196 19.43 -49.98 13.37
CA ALA A 196 18.23 -50.68 13.83
C ALA A 196 17.06 -49.70 14.05
N ALA A 197 15.82 -50.16 13.82
CA ALA A 197 14.60 -49.33 13.89
C ALA A 197 14.48 -48.51 15.19
N SER A 198 14.99 -49.04 16.31
CA SER A 198 15.01 -48.35 17.61
C SER A 198 15.84 -47.06 17.59
N VAL A 199 16.98 -47.02 16.89
CA VAL A 199 17.84 -45.84 16.79
C VAL A 199 17.18 -44.77 15.91
N TRP A 200 16.54 -45.19 14.81
CA TRP A 200 15.80 -44.29 13.94
C TRP A 200 14.61 -43.63 14.63
N ASN A 201 13.92 -44.34 15.52
CA ASN A 201 12.83 -43.76 16.31
C ASN A 201 13.33 -42.64 17.26
N TRP A 202 14.49 -42.80 17.89
CA TRP A 202 15.08 -41.75 18.73
C TRP A 202 15.56 -40.55 17.91
N VAL A 203 16.11 -40.78 16.72
CA VAL A 203 16.50 -39.70 15.79
C VAL A 203 15.27 -38.92 15.32
N MET A 204 14.19 -39.61 14.96
CA MET A 204 12.92 -38.99 14.59
C MET A 204 12.34 -38.18 15.76
N LEU A 205 12.39 -38.70 16.98
CA LEU A 205 11.94 -37.99 18.19
C LEU A 205 12.79 -36.74 18.47
N ALA A 206 14.12 -36.85 18.36
CA ALA A 206 15.04 -35.72 18.52
C ALA A 206 14.85 -34.64 17.44
N LEU A 207 14.48 -35.02 16.22
CA LEU A 207 14.26 -34.10 15.11
C LEU A 207 12.87 -33.44 15.14
N THR A 208 11.87 -34.14 15.68
CA THR A 208 10.48 -33.66 15.78
C THR A 208 10.21 -32.78 17.00
N LEU A 209 10.90 -33.01 18.13
CA LEU A 209 10.74 -32.19 19.35
C LEU A 209 10.98 -30.69 19.12
N PRO A 210 12.07 -30.27 18.46
CA PRO A 210 12.34 -28.85 18.21
C PRO A 210 11.29 -28.25 17.27
N VAL A 211 10.83 -28.98 16.26
CA VAL A 211 9.78 -28.51 15.35
C VAL A 211 8.47 -28.32 16.11
N TYR A 212 8.09 -29.26 16.98
CA TYR A 212 6.86 -29.15 17.78
C TYR A 212 6.94 -28.01 18.80
N PHE A 213 8.05 -27.87 19.51
CA PHE A 213 8.20 -26.85 20.56
C PHE A 213 8.33 -25.44 19.95
N TRP A 214 9.04 -25.29 18.83
CA TRP A 214 9.31 -23.98 18.22
C TRP A 214 8.19 -23.53 17.27
N ALA A 215 7.51 -24.45 16.57
CA ALA A 215 6.33 -24.12 15.78
C ALA A 215 5.06 -24.03 16.64
N GLY A 216 4.92 -24.86 17.69
CA GLY A 216 3.73 -24.92 18.55
C GLY A 216 3.59 -23.74 19.51
N MET A 217 4.68 -23.23 20.09
CA MET A 217 4.63 -22.08 21.01
C MET A 217 4.37 -20.72 20.33
N ARG A 218 4.22 -20.69 19.00
CA ARG A 218 4.00 -19.46 18.24
C ARG A 218 2.52 -19.18 17.92
N PHE A 219 1.63 -20.14 18.18
CA PHE A 219 0.20 -20.09 17.88
C PHE A 219 -0.72 -20.21 19.12
N HIS A 220 -0.14 -20.32 20.32
CA HIS A 220 -0.82 -20.19 21.61
C HIS A 220 -0.32 -18.91 22.31
#